data_AF-A0A2V8I6A8-F1
#
_entry.id   AF-A0A2V8I6A8-F1
#
_cell.length_a   1.000
_cell.length_b   1.000
_cell.length_c   1.000
_cell.angle_alpha   90.00
_cell.angle_beta   90.00
_cell.angle_gamma   90.00
#
_symmetry.space_group_name_H-M   'P 1'
#
loop_
_entity.id
_entity.type
_entity.pdbx_description
1 polymer ?
#
loop_
_entity_poly.entity_id
_entity_poly.type
_entity_poly.pdbx_seq_one_letter_code
_entity_poly.pdbx_strand_id
1 'polypeptide(L)'
;MLTSMAQSAFSTWLLSSNSIWAYPTVLTLHTFGMMVLVGAALMIDLRLLGFAQAIPLQSMDRLFGIVWAAFALNAVTGTMLFIADADKRGPSLFFWTKLAFVALGLVMTSMIRRRNFAGGTAPVVISSASKRLAIVSLLAWCAAITTGRLLAYVA
;
A
#
# COMPACT_ATOMS: atom_id res chain seq x y z
N MET A 1 -6.83 10.30 24.49
CA MET A 1 -5.99 10.67 23.32
C MET A 1 -6.66 10.29 22.00
N LEU A 2 -7.14 9.05 21.81
CA LEU A 2 -7.93 8.71 20.60
C LEU A 2 -9.20 9.58 20.50
N THR A 3 -9.88 9.77 21.64
CA THR A 3 -11.12 10.56 21.73
C THR A 3 -10.92 12.03 21.38
N SER A 4 -9.78 12.61 21.76
CA SER A 4 -9.42 13.99 21.39
C SER A 4 -9.08 14.14 19.91
N MET A 5 -8.61 13.08 19.24
CA MET A 5 -8.37 13.11 17.79
C MET A 5 -9.70 13.02 17.02
N ALA A 6 -10.62 12.16 17.46
CA ALA A 6 -11.94 12.00 16.85
C ALA A 6 -12.84 13.25 17.03
N GLN A 7 -12.70 13.98 18.14
CA GLN A 7 -13.45 15.22 18.41
C GLN A 7 -12.79 16.49 17.84
N SER A 8 -11.70 16.35 17.08
CA SER A 8 -11.00 17.51 16.51
C SER A 8 -11.85 18.21 15.44
N ALA A 9 -11.65 19.52 15.27
CA ALA A 9 -12.32 20.31 14.23
C ALA A 9 -12.09 19.74 12.81
N PHE A 10 -10.94 19.10 12.59
CA PHE A 10 -10.64 18.38 11.35
C PHE A 10 -11.54 17.16 11.16
N SER A 11 -11.71 16.33 12.19
CA SER A 11 -12.58 15.15 12.15
C SER A 11 -14.05 15.54 11.94
N THR A 12 -14.53 16.59 12.63
CA THR A 12 -15.88 17.12 12.42
C THR A 12 -16.04 17.70 11.01
N TRP A 13 -15.05 18.41 10.47
CA TRP A 13 -15.11 18.87 9.08
C TRP A 13 -15.12 17.69 8.11
N LEU A 14 -14.28 16.68 8.30
CA LEU A 14 -14.18 15.57 7.35
C LEU A 14 -15.45 14.70 7.35
N LEU A 15 -16.03 14.43 8.52
CA LEU A 15 -17.19 13.54 8.71
C LEU A 15 -18.55 14.26 8.61
N SER A 16 -18.64 15.50 9.11
CA SER A 16 -19.90 16.22 9.27
C SER A 16 -20.08 17.38 8.30
N SER A 17 -19.12 17.64 7.41
CA SER A 17 -19.40 18.52 6.28
C SER A 17 -20.43 17.84 5.39
N ASN A 18 -21.54 18.53 5.12
CA ASN A 18 -22.60 18.09 4.20
C ASN A 18 -22.14 18.05 2.72
N SER A 19 -20.83 18.05 2.51
CA SER A 19 -20.16 18.14 1.22
C SER A 19 -19.71 16.74 0.82
N ILE A 20 -20.22 16.28 -0.33
CA ILE A 20 -19.78 15.04 -0.98
C ILE A 20 -18.27 14.99 -1.28
N TRP A 21 -17.56 16.10 -1.12
CA TRP A 21 -16.15 16.28 -1.47
C TRP A 21 -15.17 16.14 -0.30
N ALA A 22 -15.64 15.90 0.93
CA ALA A 22 -14.75 15.75 2.09
C ALA A 22 -14.31 14.29 2.29
N TYR A 23 -15.05 13.53 3.11
CA TYR A 23 -14.76 12.12 3.34
C TYR A 23 -14.69 11.26 2.05
N PRO A 24 -15.63 11.38 1.09
CA PRO A 24 -15.60 10.54 -0.12
C PRO A 24 -14.38 10.80 -0.99
N THR A 25 -13.90 12.04 -1.08
CA THR A 25 -12.70 12.38 -1.85
C THR A 25 -11.46 11.79 -1.21
N VAL A 26 -11.29 11.93 0.12
CA VAL A 26 -10.15 11.32 0.82
C VAL A 26 -10.17 9.80 0.69
N LEU A 27 -11.34 9.18 0.84
CA LEU A 27 -11.51 7.74 0.65
C LEU A 27 -11.17 7.32 -0.80
N THR A 28 -11.61 8.07 -1.80
CA THR A 28 -11.33 7.82 -3.21
C THR A 28 -9.84 7.96 -3.53
N LEU A 29 -9.18 8.99 -3.00
CA LEU A 29 -7.74 9.17 -3.15
C LEU A 29 -6.95 8.04 -2.47
N HIS A 30 -7.41 7.57 -1.31
CA HIS A 30 -6.81 6.43 -0.62
C HIS A 30 -6.95 5.15 -1.46
N THR A 31 -8.14 4.83 -1.96
CA THR A 31 -8.35 3.62 -2.78
C THR A 31 -7.62 3.69 -4.11
N PHE A 32 -7.59 4.85 -4.76
CA PHE A 32 -6.84 5.07 -6.00
C PHE A 32 -5.32 4.94 -5.76
N GLY A 33 -4.80 5.57 -4.71
CA GLY A 33 -3.42 5.39 -4.30
C GLY A 33 -3.10 3.91 -4.08
N MET A 34 -3.96 3.17 -3.38
CA MET A 34 -3.74 1.75 -3.10
C MET A 34 -3.73 0.91 -4.38
N MET A 35 -4.61 1.22 -5.33
CA MET A 35 -4.63 0.59 -6.66
C MET A 35 -3.30 0.80 -7.39
N VAL A 36 -2.79 2.03 -7.43
CA VAL A 36 -1.51 2.35 -8.09
C VAL A 36 -0.33 1.68 -7.37
N LEU A 37 -0.30 1.75 -6.04
CA LEU A 37 0.74 1.17 -5.20
C LEU A 37 0.86 -0.35 -5.42
N VAL A 38 -0.24 -1.07 -5.24
CA VAL A 38 -0.28 -2.52 -5.37
C VAL A 38 -0.14 -2.94 -6.83
N GLY A 39 -0.74 -2.22 -7.76
CA GLY A 39 -0.60 -2.51 -9.19
C GLY A 39 0.85 -2.43 -9.67
N ALA A 40 1.58 -1.39 -9.29
CA ALA A 40 2.99 -1.25 -9.63
C ALA A 40 3.85 -2.35 -9.00
N ALA A 41 3.60 -2.70 -7.72
CA ALA A 41 4.28 -3.81 -7.05
C ALA A 41 3.98 -5.16 -7.73
N LEU A 42 2.71 -5.43 -8.05
CA LEU A 42 2.23 -6.62 -8.75
C LEU A 42 2.94 -6.80 -10.11
N MET A 43 3.10 -5.72 -10.89
CA MET A 43 3.81 -5.78 -12.17
C MET A 43 5.27 -6.23 -12.00
N ILE A 44 5.97 -5.72 -10.99
CA ILE A 44 7.35 -6.12 -10.68
C ILE A 44 7.38 -7.59 -10.23
N ASP A 45 6.48 -7.98 -9.32
CA ASP A 45 6.41 -9.32 -8.76
C ASP A 45 6.12 -10.37 -9.83
N LEU A 46 5.12 -10.13 -10.69
CA LEU A 46 4.79 -11.01 -11.82
C LEU A 46 5.98 -11.15 -12.78
N ARG A 47 6.70 -10.05 -13.04
CA ARG A 47 7.89 -10.11 -13.89
C ARG A 47 8.99 -10.98 -13.29
N LEU A 48 9.17 -10.96 -11.97
CA LEU A 48 10.10 -11.85 -11.26
C LEU A 48 9.63 -13.30 -11.25
N LEU A 49 8.32 -13.56 -11.26
CA LEU A 49 7.76 -14.90 -11.36
C LEU A 49 7.85 -15.49 -12.76
N GLY A 50 8.21 -14.67 -13.76
CA GLY A 50 8.45 -15.12 -15.13
C GLY A 50 7.29 -14.81 -16.09
N PHE A 51 6.35 -13.96 -15.70
CA PHE A 51 5.38 -13.38 -16.64
C PHE A 51 6.03 -12.22 -17.42
N ALA A 52 5.51 -11.91 -18.61
CA ALA A 52 5.97 -10.79 -19.45
C ALA A 52 7.50 -10.74 -19.67
N GLN A 53 8.13 -11.90 -19.91
CA GLN A 53 9.60 -12.02 -20.02
C GLN A 53 10.22 -11.17 -21.13
N ALA A 54 9.42 -10.82 -22.15
CA ALA A 54 9.80 -9.92 -23.23
C ALA A 54 10.15 -8.50 -22.76
N ILE A 55 9.65 -8.07 -21.60
CA ILE A 55 9.96 -6.76 -21.03
C ILE A 55 11.26 -6.87 -20.22
N PRO A 56 12.29 -6.04 -20.47
CA PRO A 56 13.50 -6.02 -19.66
C PRO A 56 13.18 -5.66 -18.20
N LEU A 57 13.72 -6.44 -17.25
CA LEU A 57 13.47 -6.21 -15.82
C LEU A 57 13.87 -4.78 -15.41
N GLN A 58 15.00 -4.30 -15.92
CA GLN A 58 15.60 -2.99 -15.62
C GLN A 58 14.67 -1.82 -16.02
N SER A 59 13.84 -1.99 -17.06
CA SER A 59 12.86 -0.98 -17.46
C SER A 59 11.79 -0.73 -16.38
N MET A 60 11.61 -1.67 -15.45
CA MET A 60 10.68 -1.55 -14.33
C MET A 60 11.23 -0.76 -13.14
N ASP A 61 12.50 -0.32 -13.13
CA ASP A 61 13.06 0.42 -11.97
C ASP A 61 12.26 1.71 -11.67
N ARG A 62 11.74 2.36 -12.72
CA ARG A 62 10.90 3.55 -12.58
C ARG A 62 9.60 3.29 -11.80
N LEU A 63 9.10 2.05 -11.80
CA LEU A 63 7.91 1.67 -11.04
C LEU A 63 8.13 1.82 -9.52
N PHE A 64 9.36 1.70 -9.01
CA PHE A 64 9.62 1.94 -7.59
C PHE A 64 9.37 3.40 -7.19
N GLY A 65 9.65 4.36 -8.08
CA GLY A 65 9.30 5.76 -7.86
C GLY A 65 7.78 5.94 -7.74
N ILE A 66 7.02 5.26 -8.59
CA ILE A 66 5.55 5.25 -8.55
C ILE A 66 5.04 4.59 -7.27
N VAL A 67 5.61 3.45 -6.86
CA VAL A 67 5.30 2.78 -5.58
C VAL A 67 5.47 3.75 -4.41
N TRP A 68 6.61 4.46 -4.32
CA TRP A 68 6.84 5.38 -3.20
C TRP A 68 5.91 6.60 -3.23
N ALA A 69 5.64 7.17 -4.41
CA ALA A 69 4.69 8.28 -4.54
C ALA A 69 3.26 7.85 -4.15
N ALA A 70 2.82 6.68 -4.62
CA ALA A 70 1.51 6.12 -4.29
C ALA A 70 1.43 5.74 -2.80
N PHE A 71 2.52 5.24 -2.21
CA PHE A 71 2.58 4.99 -0.77
C PHE A 71 2.46 6.29 0.03
N ALA A 72 3.15 7.36 -0.35
CA ALA A 72 3.03 8.66 0.32
C ALA A 72 1.59 9.19 0.28
N LEU A 73 0.93 9.11 -0.89
CA LEU A 73 -0.49 9.47 -1.02
C LEU A 73 -1.38 8.61 -0.10
N ASN A 74 -1.17 7.30 -0.08
CA ASN A 74 -1.91 6.39 0.80
C ASN A 74 -1.68 6.66 2.28
N ALA A 75 -0.44 6.97 2.67
CA ALA A 75 -0.08 7.23 4.05
C ALA A 75 -0.78 8.49 4.53
N VAL A 76 -0.70 9.59 3.76
CA VAL A 76 -1.37 10.85 4.09
C VAL A 76 -2.89 10.67 4.20
N THR A 77 -3.52 10.12 3.16
CA THR A 77 -4.98 9.90 3.15
C THR A 77 -5.42 8.88 4.21
N GLY A 78 -4.64 7.82 4.43
CA GLY A 78 -4.91 6.80 5.44
C GLY A 78 -4.82 7.35 6.86
N THR A 79 -3.86 8.24 7.12
CA THR A 79 -3.76 8.97 8.40
C THR A 79 -4.95 9.90 8.59
N MET A 80 -5.40 10.63 7.57
CA MET A 80 -6.62 11.46 7.65
C MET A 80 -7.85 10.61 8.01
N LEU A 81 -8.02 9.47 7.35
CA LEU A 81 -9.12 8.54 7.63
C LEU A 81 -9.00 7.89 9.02
N PHE A 82 -7.79 7.66 9.51
CA PHE A 82 -7.56 7.17 10.87
C PHE A 82 -7.93 8.24 11.91
N ILE A 83 -7.50 9.48 11.73
CA ILE A 83 -7.81 10.60 12.64
C ILE A 83 -9.32 10.82 12.74
N ALA A 84 -10.03 10.73 11.61
CA ALA A 84 -11.47 10.92 11.54
C ALA A 84 -12.23 9.94 12.43
N ASP A 85 -11.85 8.65 12.44
CA ASP A 85 -12.50 7.59 13.22
C ASP A 85 -11.53 6.91 14.20
N ALA A 86 -10.67 7.69 14.86
CA ALA A 86 -9.57 7.15 15.68
C ALA A 86 -10.06 6.24 16.81
N ASP A 87 -11.21 6.56 17.39
CA ASP A 87 -11.83 5.81 18.48
C ASP A 87 -12.31 4.42 18.05
N LYS A 88 -12.75 4.27 16.80
CA LYS A 88 -13.20 2.98 16.24
C LYS A 88 -12.03 2.18 15.68
N ARG A 89 -11.11 2.86 14.98
CA ARG A 89 -10.00 2.19 14.26
C ARG A 89 -8.81 1.87 15.16
N GLY A 90 -8.54 2.67 16.17
CA GLY A 90 -7.40 2.47 17.10
C GLY A 90 -7.44 1.15 17.86
N PRO A 91 -8.57 0.75 18.45
CA PRO A 91 -8.70 -0.53 19.17
C PRO A 91 -8.82 -1.75 18.24
N SER A 92 -9.06 -1.55 16.94
CA SER A 92 -9.34 -2.64 16.00
C SER A 92 -8.09 -3.44 15.66
N LEU A 93 -8.11 -4.75 15.95
CA LEU A 93 -7.04 -5.66 15.55
C LEU A 93 -6.86 -5.72 14.02
N PHE A 94 -7.94 -5.56 13.26
CA PHE A 94 -7.88 -5.55 11.80
C PHE A 94 -7.09 -4.35 11.26
N PHE A 95 -7.14 -3.19 11.94
CA PHE A 95 -6.35 -2.02 11.54
C PHE A 95 -4.85 -2.28 11.70
N TRP A 96 -4.43 -2.82 12.84
CA TRP A 96 -3.02 -3.14 13.09
C TRP A 96 -2.52 -4.27 12.20
N THR A 97 -3.34 -5.29 11.96
CA THR A 97 -3.02 -6.38 11.03
C THR A 97 -2.84 -5.84 9.60
N LYS A 98 -3.71 -4.92 9.14
CA LYS A 98 -3.55 -4.24 7.85
C LYS A 98 -2.21 -3.52 7.77
N LEU A 99 -1.85 -2.73 8.79
CA LEU A 99 -0.59 -1.99 8.81
C LEU A 99 0.63 -2.92 8.81
N ALA A 100 0.57 -4.06 9.50
CA ALA A 100 1.63 -5.06 9.48
C ALA A 100 1.84 -5.64 8.08
N PHE A 101 0.76 -5.96 7.35
CA PHE A 101 0.86 -6.43 5.97
C PHE A 101 1.36 -5.35 4.99
N VAL A 102 0.96 -4.09 5.17
CA VAL A 102 1.50 -2.95 4.40
C VAL A 102 3.01 -2.81 4.64
N ALA A 103 3.45 -2.87 5.90
CA ALA A 103 4.87 -2.81 6.24
C ALA A 103 5.64 -3.97 5.61
N LEU A 104 5.10 -5.20 5.71
CA LEU A 104 5.69 -6.38 5.07
C LEU A 104 5.81 -6.21 3.55
N GLY A 105 4.75 -5.74 2.88
CA GLY A 105 4.75 -5.47 1.44
C GLY A 105 5.86 -4.48 1.04
N LEU A 106 5.99 -3.36 1.76
CA LEU A 106 7.04 -2.37 1.50
C LEU A 106 8.45 -2.91 1.73
N VAL A 107 8.64 -3.73 2.77
CA VAL A 107 9.93 -4.39 3.03
C VAL A 107 10.26 -5.34 1.89
N MET A 108 9.31 -6.17 1.44
CA MET A 108 9.52 -7.07 0.30
C MET A 108 9.86 -6.30 -0.98
N THR A 109 9.09 -5.25 -1.31
CA THR A 109 9.36 -4.40 -2.48
C THR A 109 10.74 -3.74 -2.40
N SER A 110 11.14 -3.27 -1.23
CA SER A 110 12.47 -2.68 -1.02
C SER A 110 13.60 -3.70 -1.17
N MET A 111 13.43 -4.91 -0.63
CA MET A 111 14.38 -6.00 -0.79
C MET A 111 14.50 -6.45 -2.24
N ILE A 112 13.38 -6.49 -2.96
CA ILE A 112 13.34 -6.79 -4.39
C ILE A 112 14.14 -5.76 -5.19
N ARG A 113 13.92 -4.46 -4.93
CA ARG A 113 14.70 -3.39 -5.57
C ARG A 113 16.19 -3.56 -5.33
N ARG A 114 16.59 -3.67 -4.06
CA ARG A 114 18.01 -3.79 -3.66
C ARG A 114 18.69 -5.00 -4.30
N ARG A 115 18.01 -6.14 -4.39
CA ARG A 115 18.59 -7.38 -4.95
C ARG A 115 18.64 -7.41 -6.47
N ASN A 116 17.61 -6.88 -7.15
CA ASN A 116 17.45 -7.11 -8.59
C ASN A 116 17.72 -5.87 -9.45
N PHE A 117 17.87 -4.69 -8.85
CA PHE A 117 17.98 -3.42 -9.57
C PHE A 117 19.22 -2.59 -9.19
N ALA A 118 20.01 -3.00 -8.18
CA ALA A 118 21.19 -2.26 -7.75
C ALA A 118 22.45 -2.47 -8.64
N GLY A 119 22.43 -3.43 -9.57
CA GLY A 119 23.63 -3.92 -10.29
C GLY A 119 23.90 -3.34 -11.69
N GLY A 120 23.25 -2.24 -12.10
CA GLY A 120 23.44 -1.66 -13.43
C GLY A 120 22.71 -2.43 -14.56
N THR A 121 23.19 -2.29 -15.80
CA THR A 121 22.54 -2.78 -17.03
C THR A 121 22.82 -4.25 -17.38
N ALA A 122 23.58 -4.97 -16.54
CA ALA A 122 23.89 -6.37 -16.79
C ALA A 122 22.62 -7.24 -16.77
N PRO A 123 22.55 -8.32 -17.56
CA PRO A 123 21.42 -9.25 -17.53
C PRO A 123 21.23 -9.82 -16.12
N VAL A 124 20.14 -9.43 -15.45
CA VAL A 124 19.85 -9.94 -14.11
C VAL A 124 19.28 -11.34 -14.20
N VAL A 125 20.04 -12.31 -13.72
CA VAL A 125 19.56 -13.68 -13.54
C VAL A 125 18.61 -13.70 -12.35
N ILE A 126 17.34 -14.02 -12.61
CA ILE A 126 16.32 -14.07 -11.57
C ILE A 126 16.54 -15.31 -10.71
N SER A 127 17.03 -15.09 -9.48
CA SER A 127 17.24 -16.17 -8.51
C SER A 127 15.94 -16.73 -7.94
N SER A 128 15.96 -17.97 -7.44
CA SER A 128 14.84 -18.56 -6.68
C SER A 128 14.49 -17.75 -5.43
N ALA A 129 15.46 -17.02 -4.85
CA ALA A 129 15.21 -16.12 -3.74
C ALA A 129 14.38 -14.89 -4.16
N SER A 130 14.63 -14.32 -5.35
CA SER A 130 13.83 -13.22 -5.90
C SER A 130 12.38 -13.64 -6.17
N LYS A 131 12.17 -14.86 -6.66
CA LYS A 131 10.82 -15.45 -6.83
C LYS A 131 10.09 -15.58 -5.50
N ARG A 132 10.76 -16.08 -4.45
CA ARG A 132 10.16 -16.18 -3.10
C ARG A 132 9.77 -14.81 -2.55
N LEU A 133 10.61 -13.79 -2.71
CA LEU A 133 10.28 -12.43 -2.28
C LEU A 133 9.04 -11.90 -3.02
N ALA A 134 8.93 -12.13 -4.33
CA ALA A 134 7.75 -11.75 -5.11
C ALA A 134 6.49 -12.46 -4.61
N ILE A 135 6.53 -13.76 -4.32
CA ILE A 135 5.37 -14.49 -3.77
C ILE A 135 4.95 -13.90 -2.42
N VAL A 136 5.90 -13.66 -1.51
CA VAL A 136 5.60 -13.09 -0.18
C VAL A 136 5.05 -11.67 -0.31
N SER A 137 5.60 -10.86 -1.21
CA SER A 137 5.09 -9.51 -1.55
C SER A 137 3.63 -9.57 -1.99
N LEU A 138 3.31 -10.45 -2.95
CA LEU A 138 1.95 -10.62 -3.45
C LEU A 138 0.96 -11.04 -2.35
N LEU A 139 1.34 -12.03 -1.54
CA LEU A 139 0.52 -12.47 -0.42
C LEU A 139 0.31 -11.36 0.61
N ALA A 140 1.34 -10.57 0.91
CA ALA A 140 1.25 -9.43 1.82
C ALA A 140 0.29 -8.36 1.28
N TRP A 141 0.38 -8.00 0.00
CA TRP A 141 -0.52 -7.01 -0.60
C TRP A 141 -1.97 -7.51 -0.67
N CYS A 142 -2.18 -8.77 -1.05
CA CYS A 142 -3.51 -9.40 -1.00
C CYS A 142 -4.10 -9.37 0.42
N ALA A 143 -3.30 -9.74 1.43
CA ALA A 143 -3.73 -9.71 2.82
C ALA A 143 -4.02 -8.27 3.31
N ALA A 144 -3.21 -7.28 2.92
CA ALA A 144 -3.44 -5.86 3.23
C ALA A 144 -4.76 -5.33 2.64
N ILE A 145 -5.08 -5.70 1.39
CA ILE A 145 -6.35 -5.32 0.75
C ILE A 145 -7.53 -6.00 1.45
N THR A 146 -7.44 -7.31 1.69
CA THR A 146 -8.51 -8.08 2.32
C THR A 146 -8.81 -7.59 3.73
N THR A 147 -7.78 -7.41 4.56
CA THR A 147 -7.94 -6.86 5.91
C THR A 147 -8.47 -5.43 5.90
N GLY A 148 -8.07 -4.61 4.93
CA GLY A 148 -8.65 -3.27 4.73
C GLY A 148 -10.14 -3.28 4.37
N ARG A 149 -10.60 -4.24 3.57
CA ARG A 149 -12.02 -4.42 3.27
C ARG A 149 -12.80 -4.95 4.47
N LEU A 150 -12.26 -5.95 5.17
CA LEU A 150 -12.88 -6.48 6.39
C LEU A 150 -13.04 -5.40 7.46
N LEU A 151 -12.04 -4.53 7.64
CA LEU A 151 -12.11 -3.39 8.55
C LEU A 151 -13.31 -2.48 8.24
N ALA A 152 -13.68 -2.30 6.97
CA ALA A 152 -14.81 -1.45 6.59
C ALA A 152 -16.18 -2.05 6.91
N TYR A 153 -16.25 -3.35 7.19
CA TYR A 153 -17.50 -4.07 7.48
C TYR A 153 -17.66 -4.50 8.94
N VAL A 154 -16.53 -4.67 9.64
CA VAL A 154 -16.50 -5.25 11.00
C VAL A 154 -16.15 -4.21 12.07
N ALA A 155 -15.68 -3.02 11.69
CA ALA A 155 -15.33 -1.92 12.62
C ALA A 155 -16.36 -0.80 12.68
#